data_AF-A0A6A5BW39-F1
#
_entry.id   AF-A0A6A5BW39-F1
#
_cell.length_a   1.000
_cell.length_b   1.000
_cell.length_c   1.000
_cell.angle_alpha   90.00
_cell.angle_beta   90.00
_cell.angle_gamma   90.00
#
_symmetry.space_group_name_H-M   'P 1'
#
loop_
_entity.id
_entity.type
_entity.pdbx_description
1 polymer ?
#
loop_
_entity_poly.entity_id
_entity_poly.type
_entity_poly.pdbx_seq_one_letter_code
_entity_poly.pdbx_strand_id
1 'polypeptide(L)'
;MSSTHHHHRSFFAFLLCISLLVLVLPSHQQQLISVNKDFTAAFDAAIQELVADPTWVQFYSENMFFGVPQCSTKVTWPEKDPFVGQSSIVTCFEIGTLSPWLETKTKLSESVVKIINNHYKTNYINVVKRYNTTQLGFFETMKNAVGTGDCDIVTANTQPNPDRAKVVHFQCGFGFASKGWIRSGRDPQIIMQDVYDLNKTGILVGAYDGTAYATFVRNTLTAATYVPFFAVNLQYGAVLNQTVHALIGDAIQFYSWKKQVGNCNCEVKAYDPAYGLSTFTYGNITETSFAMGTWFGTQHYVMPMMMIVVLLIQTWFMF
;
A
#
# COMPACT_ATOMS: atom_id res chain seq x y z
N MET A 1 -83.22 0.79 -15.09
CA MET A 1 -83.01 2.25 -15.03
C MET A 1 -81.76 2.53 -14.21
N SER A 2 -80.93 3.47 -14.68
CA SER A 2 -79.72 4.04 -14.06
C SER A 2 -78.48 3.13 -14.05
N SER A 3 -77.48 3.29 -14.92
CA SER A 3 -76.57 4.45 -15.16
C SER A 3 -75.71 4.79 -13.95
N THR A 4 -74.43 4.45 -14.02
CA THR A 4 -73.29 5.27 -13.54
C THR A 4 -71.99 4.77 -14.18
N HIS A 5 -71.69 5.34 -15.34
CA HIS A 5 -70.38 5.31 -16.01
C HIS A 5 -69.54 6.51 -15.53
N HIS A 6 -68.22 6.37 -15.61
CA HIS A 6 -67.18 7.42 -15.60
C HIS A 6 -66.70 7.96 -14.25
N HIS A 7 -65.57 7.42 -13.73
CA HIS A 7 -64.60 8.25 -12.99
C HIS A 7 -63.13 7.77 -12.98
N HIS A 8 -62.74 6.72 -13.74
CA HIS A 8 -61.42 6.10 -13.56
C HIS A 8 -60.29 6.51 -14.52
N ARG A 9 -60.45 7.51 -15.39
CA ARG A 9 -59.46 7.81 -16.44
C ARG A 9 -58.55 9.03 -16.22
N SER A 10 -58.76 9.84 -15.18
CA SER A 10 -58.00 11.09 -15.00
C SER A 10 -56.83 11.02 -14.00
N PHE A 11 -56.62 9.91 -13.29
CA PHE A 11 -55.53 9.80 -12.29
C PHE A 11 -54.20 9.27 -12.84
N PHE A 12 -54.21 8.64 -14.03
CA PHE A 12 -52.99 8.07 -14.61
C PHE A 12 -52.13 9.07 -15.39
N ALA A 13 -52.67 10.24 -15.77
CA ALA A 13 -51.92 11.26 -16.49
C ALA A 13 -51.04 12.14 -15.58
N PHE A 14 -51.40 12.26 -14.29
CA PHE A 14 -50.65 13.12 -13.35
C PHE A 14 -49.39 12.43 -12.77
N LEU A 15 -49.38 11.10 -12.69
CA LEU A 15 -48.21 10.34 -12.23
C LEU A 15 -47.12 10.17 -13.31
N LEU A 16 -47.44 10.37 -14.60
CA LEU A 16 -46.47 10.31 -15.70
C LEU A 16 -45.71 11.63 -15.94
N CYS A 17 -46.19 12.76 -15.39
CA CYS A 17 -45.48 14.05 -15.47
C CYS A 17 -44.49 14.27 -14.32
N ILE A 18 -44.61 13.54 -13.20
CA ILE A 18 -43.68 13.64 -12.07
C ILE A 18 -42.44 12.74 -12.29
N SER A 19 -42.53 11.71 -13.13
CA SER A 19 -41.41 10.85 -13.49
C SER A 19 -40.46 11.42 -14.56
N LEU A 20 -40.81 12.55 -15.19
CA LEU A 20 -39.96 13.24 -16.17
C LEU A 20 -39.23 14.47 -15.62
N LEU A 21 -39.40 14.78 -14.34
CA LEU A 21 -38.59 15.75 -13.60
C LEU A 21 -37.54 15.03 -12.74
N VAL A 22 -36.94 13.96 -13.27
CA VAL A 22 -35.60 13.57 -12.82
C VAL A 22 -34.72 14.74 -13.22
N LEU A 23 -34.52 15.62 -12.25
CA LEU A 23 -33.58 16.71 -12.30
C LEU A 23 -32.31 16.20 -12.95
N VAL A 24 -32.08 16.62 -14.19
CA VAL A 24 -30.74 16.76 -14.76
C VAL A 24 -30.11 17.88 -13.94
N LEU A 25 -29.79 17.59 -12.68
CA LEU A 25 -28.82 18.38 -11.94
C LEU A 25 -27.61 18.38 -12.86
N PRO A 26 -27.07 19.55 -13.24
CA PRO A 26 -25.81 19.60 -13.94
C PRO A 26 -24.87 18.78 -13.08
N SER A 27 -24.50 17.59 -13.56
CA SER A 27 -23.41 16.84 -12.99
C SER A 27 -22.31 17.88 -12.91
N HIS A 28 -21.96 18.32 -11.69
CA HIS A 28 -20.74 19.08 -11.51
C HIS A 28 -19.71 18.24 -12.23
N GLN A 29 -19.30 18.68 -13.42
CA GLN A 29 -18.12 18.16 -14.06
C GLN A 29 -17.07 18.53 -13.03
N GLN A 30 -16.78 17.58 -12.13
CA GLN A 30 -15.56 17.60 -11.36
C GLN A 30 -14.52 17.81 -12.45
N GLN A 31 -13.99 19.02 -12.47
CA GLN A 31 -13.01 19.43 -13.43
C GLN A 31 -11.88 18.46 -13.16
N LEU A 32 -11.81 17.40 -13.98
CA LEU A 32 -10.88 16.30 -13.79
C LEU A 32 -9.52 16.99 -13.73
N ILE A 33 -8.95 17.02 -12.53
CA ILE A 33 -7.61 17.55 -12.34
C ILE A 33 -6.76 16.63 -13.19
N SER A 34 -6.36 17.15 -14.34
CA SER A 34 -5.59 16.41 -15.31
C SER A 34 -4.25 16.17 -14.64
N VAL A 35 -4.03 14.95 -14.13
CA VAL A 35 -2.70 14.48 -13.72
C VAL A 35 -1.79 14.65 -14.92
N ASN A 36 -0.98 15.70 -14.89
CA ASN A 36 -0.08 16.09 -15.97
C ASN A 36 1.37 15.81 -15.55
N LYS A 37 2.30 16.02 -16.49
CA LYS A 37 3.72 15.78 -16.26
C LYS A 37 4.26 16.57 -15.05
N ASP A 38 3.88 17.84 -14.94
CA ASP A 38 4.34 18.72 -13.86
C ASP A 38 3.82 18.26 -12.49
N PHE A 39 2.57 17.84 -12.42
CA PHE A 39 1.95 17.29 -11.21
C PHE A 39 2.74 16.10 -10.66
N THR A 40 3.06 15.13 -11.52
CA THR A 40 3.87 13.97 -11.13
C THR A 40 5.31 14.37 -10.83
N ALA A 41 5.91 15.28 -11.59
CA ALA A 41 7.28 15.75 -11.35
C ALA A 41 7.43 16.48 -10.00
N ALA A 42 6.40 17.20 -9.55
CA ALA A 42 6.38 17.78 -8.21
C ALA A 42 6.39 16.71 -7.12
N PHE A 43 5.66 15.59 -7.29
CA PHE A 43 5.73 14.47 -6.36
C PHE A 43 7.06 13.72 -6.41
N ASP A 44 7.64 13.52 -7.60
CA ASP A 44 8.97 12.94 -7.73
C ASP A 44 10.01 13.78 -6.97
N ALA A 45 9.96 15.11 -7.13
CA ALA A 45 10.86 16.03 -6.43
C ALA A 45 10.63 16.05 -4.93
N ALA A 46 9.37 16.04 -4.48
CA ALA A 46 9.04 15.96 -3.07
C ALA A 46 9.56 14.67 -2.42
N ILE A 47 9.41 13.51 -3.09
CA ILE A 47 9.94 12.24 -2.59
C ILE A 47 11.47 12.23 -2.60
N GLN A 48 12.11 12.78 -3.64
CA GLN A 48 13.58 12.88 -3.67
C GLN A 48 14.13 13.72 -2.51
N GLU A 49 13.50 14.86 -2.19
CA GLU A 49 13.86 15.66 -1.03
C GLU A 49 13.60 14.92 0.28
N LEU A 50 12.47 14.20 0.38
CA LEU A 50 12.12 13.42 1.56
C LEU A 50 13.17 12.35 1.87
N VAL A 51 13.61 11.59 0.87
CA VAL A 51 14.56 10.50 1.12
C VAL A 51 15.98 11.00 1.40
N ALA A 52 16.26 12.26 1.09
CA ALA A 52 17.48 12.96 1.48
C ALA A 52 17.36 13.65 2.85
N ASP A 53 16.15 13.81 3.40
CA ASP A 53 15.91 14.44 4.70
C ASP A 53 16.42 13.52 5.84
N PRO A 54 17.42 13.95 6.63
CA PRO A 54 17.95 13.15 7.73
C PRO A 54 16.89 12.76 8.76
N THR A 55 15.85 13.58 8.95
CA THR A 55 14.77 13.30 9.91
C THR A 55 13.87 12.16 9.43
N TRP A 56 13.62 12.06 8.12
CA TRP A 56 12.92 10.93 7.53
C TRP A 56 13.78 9.67 7.58
N VAL A 57 15.05 9.78 7.19
CA VAL A 57 15.99 8.64 7.19
C VAL A 57 16.11 8.03 8.58
N GLN A 58 16.28 8.87 9.62
CA GLN A 58 16.32 8.42 11.00
C GLN A 58 15.00 7.77 11.42
N PHE A 59 13.88 8.45 11.22
CA PHE A 59 12.56 7.91 11.58
C PHE A 59 12.30 6.56 10.92
N TYR A 60 12.57 6.44 9.62
CA TYR A 60 12.34 5.21 8.87
C TYR A 60 13.23 4.08 9.38
N SER A 61 14.51 4.36 9.60
CA SER A 61 15.47 3.37 10.10
C SER A 61 15.11 2.85 11.49
N GLU A 62 14.66 3.74 12.39
CA GLU A 62 14.25 3.37 13.75
C GLU A 62 12.94 2.56 13.80
N ASN A 63 11.99 2.85 12.91
CA ASN A 63 10.68 2.19 12.91
C ASN A 63 10.64 0.92 12.05
N MET A 64 11.39 0.90 10.95
CA MET A 64 11.35 -0.18 9.97
C MET A 64 12.56 -1.11 10.05
N PHE A 65 13.65 -0.71 10.71
CA PHE A 65 14.92 -1.44 10.77
C PHE A 65 15.59 -1.67 9.40
N PHE A 66 15.23 -0.85 8.42
CA PHE A 66 15.82 -0.85 7.09
C PHE A 66 16.22 0.57 6.71
N GLY A 67 17.19 0.69 5.80
CA GLY A 67 17.59 1.98 5.26
C GLY A 67 16.57 2.57 4.28
N VAL A 68 16.83 3.83 3.92
CA VAL A 68 16.16 4.54 2.84
C VAL A 68 17.05 4.49 1.59
N PRO A 69 16.54 4.10 0.40
CA PRO A 69 17.34 4.11 -0.81
C PRO A 69 17.68 5.53 -1.28
N GLN A 70 18.75 5.66 -2.05
CA GLN A 70 19.06 6.90 -2.76
C GLN A 70 18.32 6.91 -4.12
N CYS A 71 17.77 8.06 -4.51
CA CYS A 71 17.20 8.21 -5.85
C CYS A 71 18.34 8.28 -6.87
N SER A 72 18.34 7.42 -7.88
CA SER A 72 19.40 7.37 -8.90
C SER A 72 19.29 8.47 -9.95
N THR A 73 18.08 9.00 -10.15
CA THR A 73 17.80 10.05 -11.14
C THR A 73 17.50 11.33 -10.40
N LYS A 74 18.27 12.38 -10.69
CA LYS A 74 17.95 13.73 -10.21
C LYS A 74 16.71 14.22 -10.93
N VAL A 75 15.68 14.55 -10.17
CA VAL A 75 14.46 15.19 -10.68
C VAL A 75 14.48 16.70 -10.42
N THR A 76 13.72 17.44 -11.22
CA THR A 76 13.62 18.90 -11.14
C THR A 76 12.19 19.27 -10.80
N TRP A 77 12.01 20.20 -9.87
CA TRP A 77 10.70 20.78 -9.58
C TRP A 77 10.15 21.53 -10.81
N PRO A 78 8.85 21.39 -11.11
CA PRO A 78 8.18 22.28 -12.05
C PRO A 78 8.31 23.74 -11.60
N GLU A 79 8.54 24.66 -12.54
CA GLU A 79 8.70 26.09 -12.25
C GLU A 79 7.44 26.74 -11.66
N LYS A 80 6.26 26.22 -12.02
CA LYS A 80 4.96 26.68 -11.53
C LYS A 80 4.33 25.60 -10.68
N ASP A 81 3.57 26.05 -9.69
CA ASP A 81 2.77 25.15 -8.85
C ASP A 81 1.73 24.40 -9.71
N PRO A 82 1.81 23.07 -9.84
CA PRO A 82 0.86 22.30 -10.63
C PRO A 82 -0.48 22.05 -9.90
N PHE A 83 -0.59 22.44 -8.63
CA PHE A 83 -1.77 22.22 -7.78
C PHE A 83 -2.66 23.47 -7.67
N VAL A 84 -2.44 24.49 -8.49
CA VAL A 84 -3.23 25.74 -8.49
C VAL A 84 -4.73 25.44 -8.60
N GLY A 85 -5.51 26.03 -7.69
CA GLY A 85 -6.95 25.83 -7.58
C GLY A 85 -7.36 24.73 -6.60
N GLN A 86 -6.40 23.97 -6.07
CA GLN A 86 -6.66 23.00 -5.00
C GLN A 86 -6.50 23.66 -3.63
N SER A 87 -7.23 23.20 -2.62
CA SER A 87 -7.03 23.56 -1.21
C SER A 87 -6.32 22.47 -0.42
N SER A 88 -6.20 21.28 -1.00
CA SER A 88 -5.70 20.08 -0.34
C SER A 88 -5.02 19.16 -1.33
N ILE A 89 -4.05 18.39 -0.83
CA ILE A 89 -3.46 17.25 -1.53
C ILE A 89 -3.98 15.99 -0.85
N VAL A 90 -4.56 15.10 -1.63
CA VAL A 90 -5.16 13.84 -1.18
C VAL A 90 -4.15 12.72 -1.31
N THR A 91 -3.70 12.21 -0.18
CA THR A 91 -2.82 11.04 -0.10
C THR A 91 -3.63 9.80 0.24
N CYS A 92 -3.20 8.61 -0.19
CA CYS A 92 -3.96 7.40 0.11
C CYS A 92 -3.15 6.14 0.36
N PHE A 93 -3.71 5.30 1.21
CA PHE A 93 -3.27 3.92 1.45
C PHE A 93 -4.45 3.02 1.86
N GLU A 94 -4.21 1.76 2.19
CA GLU A 94 -5.26 0.79 2.50
C GLU A 94 -5.74 0.84 3.96
N ILE A 95 -7.03 0.56 4.18
CA ILE A 95 -7.55 0.29 5.54
C ILE A 95 -6.93 -0.98 6.11
N GLY A 96 -6.94 -1.10 7.45
CA GLY A 96 -6.37 -2.27 8.13
C GLY A 96 -4.84 -2.29 8.17
N THR A 97 -4.17 -1.22 7.69
CA THR A 97 -2.74 -1.00 7.94
C THR A 97 -2.47 -0.99 9.45
N LEU A 98 -1.54 -1.83 9.90
CA LEU A 98 -1.11 -1.94 11.30
C LEU A 98 0.25 -1.27 11.51
N SER A 99 0.61 -1.04 12.78
CA SER A 99 1.94 -0.55 13.17
C SER A 99 3.05 -1.56 12.81
N PRO A 100 4.23 -1.12 12.32
CA PRO A 100 4.68 0.28 12.20
C PRO A 100 4.31 0.96 10.88
N TRP A 101 3.63 0.26 9.97
CA TRP A 101 3.28 0.80 8.66
C TRP A 101 2.28 1.95 8.73
N LEU A 102 1.39 1.96 9.73
CA LEU A 102 0.39 3.00 9.89
C LEU A 102 1.06 4.37 10.14
N GLU A 103 2.01 4.42 11.05
CA GLU A 103 2.79 5.58 11.42
C GLU A 103 3.68 6.01 10.26
N THR A 104 4.37 5.05 9.63
CA THR A 104 5.25 5.31 8.49
C THR A 104 4.50 5.91 7.30
N LYS A 105 3.36 5.33 6.89
CA LYS A 105 2.56 5.85 5.77
C LYS A 105 1.92 7.20 6.08
N THR A 106 1.50 7.42 7.33
CA THR A 106 0.95 8.72 7.76
C THR A 106 2.03 9.79 7.71
N LYS A 107 3.21 9.54 8.27
CA LYS A 107 4.33 10.48 8.24
C LYS A 107 4.87 10.72 6.82
N LEU A 108 4.90 9.70 5.97
CA LEU A 108 5.23 9.84 4.55
C LEU A 108 4.27 10.83 3.88
N SER A 109 2.97 10.64 4.07
CA SER A 109 1.92 11.49 3.51
C SER A 109 2.06 12.95 3.97
N GLU A 110 2.24 13.16 5.28
CA GLU A 110 2.41 14.50 5.86
C GLU A 110 3.69 15.19 5.35
N SER A 111 4.80 14.45 5.29
CA SER A 111 6.09 15.00 4.87
C SER A 111 6.08 15.41 3.41
N VAL A 112 5.46 14.63 2.52
CA VAL A 112 5.34 14.97 1.09
C VAL A 112 4.59 16.29 0.92
N VAL A 113 3.43 16.45 1.54
CA VAL A 113 2.64 17.69 1.44
C VAL A 113 3.36 18.87 2.07
N LYS A 114 4.06 18.65 3.19
CA LYS A 114 4.91 19.68 3.82
C LYS A 114 6.02 20.16 2.89
N ILE A 115 6.70 19.25 2.20
CA ILE A 115 7.78 19.57 1.26
C ILE A 115 7.22 20.40 0.08
N ILE A 116 6.08 19.99 -0.48
CA ILE A 116 5.39 20.72 -1.56
C ILE A 116 5.01 22.14 -1.11
N ASN A 117 4.38 22.28 0.06
CA ASN A 117 4.03 23.58 0.63
C ASN A 117 5.25 24.49 0.82
N ASN A 118 6.36 23.92 1.31
CA ASN A 118 7.60 24.66 1.51
C ASN A 118 8.22 25.13 0.19
N HIS A 119 8.15 24.30 -0.86
CA HIS A 119 8.68 24.62 -2.18
C HIS A 119 7.89 25.75 -2.83
N TYR A 120 6.57 25.57 -2.99
CA TYR A 120 5.70 26.51 -3.70
C TYR A 120 5.18 27.68 -2.84
N LYS A 121 5.54 27.72 -1.55
CA LYS A 121 5.06 28.73 -0.57
C LYS A 121 3.54 28.73 -0.44
N THR A 122 2.97 27.54 -0.38
CA THR A 122 1.53 27.30 -0.25
C THR A 122 1.17 26.69 1.11
N ASN A 123 -0.11 26.41 1.32
CA ASN A 123 -0.67 25.88 2.56
C ASN A 123 -1.70 24.78 2.31
N TYR A 124 -1.44 23.88 1.35
CA TYR A 124 -2.30 22.74 1.07
C TYR A 124 -2.48 21.86 2.30
N ILE A 125 -3.73 21.48 2.55
CA ILE A 125 -4.08 20.51 3.61
C ILE A 125 -3.76 19.10 3.12
N ASN A 126 -3.06 18.29 3.92
CA ASN A 126 -2.95 16.86 3.65
C ASN A 126 -4.27 16.16 4.04
N VAL A 127 -4.96 15.59 3.05
CA VAL A 127 -6.16 14.77 3.29
C VAL A 127 -5.80 13.30 3.07
N VAL A 128 -5.70 12.54 4.15
CA VAL A 128 -5.39 11.11 4.09
C VAL A 128 -6.67 10.30 3.89
N LYS A 129 -6.82 9.65 2.73
CA LYS A 129 -7.90 8.69 2.47
C LYS A 129 -7.42 7.25 2.66
N ARG A 130 -8.29 6.40 3.19
CA ARG A 130 -8.01 4.96 3.34
C ARG A 130 -9.05 4.14 2.60
N TYR A 131 -8.60 3.21 1.76
CA TYR A 131 -9.50 2.43 0.91
C TYR A 131 -9.63 0.98 1.36
N ASN A 132 -10.84 0.46 1.19
CA ASN A 132 -11.12 -0.96 1.28
C ASN A 132 -10.70 -1.66 -0.01
N THR A 133 -9.78 -2.60 0.10
CA THR A 133 -9.22 -3.37 -1.01
C THR A 133 -9.96 -4.68 -1.27
N THR A 134 -11.06 -4.94 -0.56
CA THR A 134 -11.70 -6.26 -0.54
C THR A 134 -12.16 -6.70 -1.93
N GLN A 135 -12.67 -5.77 -2.74
CA GLN A 135 -13.29 -6.08 -4.03
C GLN A 135 -12.29 -6.28 -5.17
N LEU A 136 -11.22 -5.48 -5.22
CA LEU A 136 -10.29 -5.45 -6.35
C LEU A 136 -8.88 -5.95 -6.00
N GLY A 137 -8.62 -6.26 -4.72
CA GLY A 137 -7.27 -6.47 -4.21
C GLY A 137 -6.51 -5.14 -4.06
N PHE A 138 -5.31 -5.22 -3.47
CA PHE A 138 -4.53 -4.03 -3.09
C PHE A 138 -4.21 -3.10 -4.28
N PHE A 139 -3.47 -3.61 -5.28
CA PHE A 139 -2.89 -2.75 -6.32
C PHE A 139 -3.96 -2.10 -7.20
N GLU A 140 -4.97 -2.86 -7.63
CA GLU A 140 -6.04 -2.35 -8.50
C GLU A 140 -6.91 -1.31 -7.79
N THR A 141 -7.18 -1.48 -6.49
CA THR A 141 -7.89 -0.47 -5.68
C THR A 141 -7.11 0.85 -5.65
N MET A 142 -5.82 0.79 -5.34
CA MET A 142 -4.96 1.99 -5.24
C MET A 142 -4.76 2.66 -6.61
N LYS A 143 -4.56 1.86 -7.67
CA LYS A 143 -4.48 2.35 -9.05
C LYS A 143 -5.75 3.07 -9.48
N ASN A 144 -6.92 2.52 -9.17
CA ASN A 144 -8.19 3.15 -9.50
C ASN A 144 -8.41 4.46 -8.71
N ALA A 145 -7.97 4.52 -7.46
CA ALA A 145 -8.05 5.75 -6.66
C ALA A 145 -7.29 6.91 -7.30
N VAL A 146 -6.07 6.68 -7.79
CA VAL A 146 -5.31 7.72 -8.52
C VAL A 146 -5.83 7.96 -9.94
N GLY A 147 -6.28 6.91 -10.63
CA GLY A 147 -6.80 7.03 -12.00
C GLY A 147 -8.14 7.75 -12.12
N THR A 148 -8.90 7.81 -11.03
CA THR A 148 -10.17 8.56 -10.96
C THR A 148 -10.02 9.96 -10.38
N GLY A 149 -8.81 10.31 -9.89
CA GLY A 149 -8.57 11.57 -9.18
C GLY A 149 -9.14 11.60 -7.76
N ASP A 150 -9.57 10.46 -7.20
CA ASP A 150 -10.00 10.38 -5.79
C ASP A 150 -8.80 10.48 -4.82
N CYS A 151 -7.59 10.25 -5.34
CA CYS A 151 -6.31 10.38 -4.67
C CYS A 151 -5.27 10.99 -5.62
N ASP A 152 -4.41 11.86 -5.12
CA ASP A 152 -3.33 12.49 -5.89
C ASP A 152 -2.09 11.58 -5.95
N ILE A 153 -1.77 10.93 -4.81
CA ILE A 153 -0.62 10.04 -4.66
C ILE A 153 -0.90 8.90 -3.68
N VAL A 154 -0.53 7.68 -4.07
CA VAL A 154 -0.56 6.52 -3.19
C VAL A 154 0.70 6.50 -2.33
N THR A 155 0.53 6.58 -1.01
CA THR A 155 1.59 6.55 0.01
C THR A 155 1.68 5.19 0.72
N ALA A 156 1.24 4.12 0.04
CA ALA A 156 1.34 2.76 0.52
C ALA A 156 2.71 2.13 0.22
N ASN A 157 3.06 1.06 0.95
CA ASN A 157 4.27 0.26 0.75
C ASN A 157 4.17 -0.62 -0.50
N THR A 158 4.14 0.02 -1.68
CA THR A 158 4.02 -0.68 -2.95
C THR A 158 5.40 -1.04 -3.47
N GLN A 159 5.63 -2.33 -3.72
CA GLN A 159 6.82 -2.79 -4.44
C GLN A 159 6.63 -2.48 -5.95
N PRO A 160 7.53 -1.68 -6.55
CA PRO A 160 7.55 -1.49 -8.01
C PRO A 160 7.87 -2.81 -8.72
N ASN A 161 7.21 -3.05 -9.85
CA ASN A 161 7.61 -4.10 -10.77
C ASN A 161 7.31 -3.66 -12.21
N PRO A 162 7.93 -4.30 -13.23
CA PRO A 162 7.80 -3.88 -14.62
C PRO A 162 6.37 -3.84 -15.14
N ASP A 163 5.48 -4.73 -14.68
CA ASP A 163 4.09 -4.76 -15.15
C ASP A 163 3.25 -3.64 -14.57
N ARG A 164 3.42 -3.35 -13.27
CA ARG A 164 2.75 -2.24 -12.60
C ARG A 164 3.20 -0.89 -13.15
N ALA A 165 4.48 -0.77 -13.47
CA ALA A 165 5.05 0.46 -14.02
C ALA A 165 4.55 0.80 -15.44
N LYS A 166 3.89 -0.14 -16.12
CA LYS A 166 3.20 0.13 -17.39
C LYS A 166 1.89 0.91 -17.21
N VAL A 167 1.35 0.95 -15.99
CA VAL A 167 0.00 1.48 -15.72
C VAL A 167 -0.04 2.52 -14.59
N VAL A 168 1.07 2.74 -13.88
CA VAL A 168 1.25 3.81 -12.88
C VAL A 168 2.65 4.39 -13.01
N HIS A 169 2.84 5.62 -12.51
CA HIS A 169 4.18 6.22 -12.40
C HIS A 169 4.69 6.07 -10.97
N PHE A 170 5.77 5.31 -10.78
CA PHE A 170 6.41 5.17 -9.47
C PHE A 170 7.43 6.29 -9.23
N GLN A 171 7.31 6.94 -8.07
CA GLN A 171 8.37 7.80 -7.55
C GLN A 171 9.58 6.94 -7.12
N CYS A 172 10.72 7.60 -6.84
CA CYS A 172 11.83 6.89 -6.22
C CYS A 172 11.43 6.26 -4.87
N GLY A 173 12.13 5.20 -4.48
CA GLY A 173 11.75 4.44 -3.31
C GLY A 173 11.87 5.27 -2.03
N PHE A 174 10.87 5.23 -1.15
CA PHE A 174 10.91 5.95 0.12
C PHE A 174 11.56 5.14 1.26
N GLY A 175 11.81 3.85 1.02
CA GLY A 175 12.33 2.94 2.02
C GLY A 175 12.51 1.51 1.51
N PHE A 176 13.26 0.70 2.27
CA PHE A 176 13.36 -0.74 2.06
C PHE A 176 12.51 -1.53 3.06
N ALA A 177 12.15 -2.75 2.71
CA ALA A 177 11.53 -3.72 3.61
C ALA A 177 12.04 -5.14 3.31
N SER A 178 11.57 -6.15 4.04
CA SER A 178 11.94 -7.55 3.80
C SER A 178 10.72 -8.44 3.77
N LYS A 179 10.74 -9.45 2.88
CA LYS A 179 9.65 -10.42 2.80
C LYS A 179 9.82 -11.42 3.92
N GLY A 180 8.71 -11.75 4.55
CA GLY A 180 8.66 -12.71 5.63
C GLY A 180 7.52 -13.68 5.47
N TRP A 181 7.57 -14.72 6.29
CA TRP A 181 6.49 -15.66 6.43
C TRP A 181 6.19 -15.92 7.90
N ILE A 182 4.91 -16.14 8.20
CA ILE A 182 4.47 -16.60 9.51
C ILE A 182 4.08 -18.07 9.38
N ARG A 183 4.73 -18.96 10.13
CA ARG A 183 4.31 -20.34 10.32
C ARG A 183 3.28 -20.41 11.45
N SER A 184 2.07 -20.88 11.18
CA SER A 184 1.07 -21.14 12.23
C SER A 184 1.38 -22.42 13.01
N GLY A 185 0.64 -22.69 14.09
CA GLY A 185 0.70 -23.96 14.81
C GLY A 185 0.02 -25.14 14.12
N ARG A 186 -0.55 -24.97 12.91
CA ARG A 186 -1.23 -26.05 12.18
C ARG A 186 -0.23 -27.14 11.80
N ASP A 187 -0.49 -28.41 12.09
CA ASP A 187 0.39 -29.52 11.68
C ASP A 187 1.86 -29.35 12.14
N PRO A 188 2.13 -29.23 13.45
CA PRO A 188 3.45 -28.89 13.99
C PRO A 188 4.53 -29.94 13.71
N GLN A 189 4.14 -31.17 13.35
CA GLN A 189 5.04 -32.23 12.91
C GLN A 189 5.75 -31.93 11.59
N ILE A 190 5.23 -30.99 10.78
CA ILE A 190 5.84 -30.60 9.50
C ILE A 190 6.96 -29.59 9.78
N ILE A 191 8.19 -30.04 9.60
CA ILE A 191 9.39 -29.21 9.72
C ILE A 191 9.51 -28.32 8.48
N MET A 192 9.63 -27.00 8.70
CA MET A 192 9.81 -25.99 7.65
C MET A 192 10.97 -25.09 8.07
N GLN A 193 12.09 -25.19 7.37
CA GLN A 193 13.26 -24.36 7.63
C GLN A 193 13.25 -23.12 6.75
N ASP A 194 12.76 -23.27 5.52
CA ASP A 194 12.77 -22.24 4.51
C ASP A 194 11.37 -22.05 3.87
N VAL A 195 11.13 -20.88 3.27
CA VAL A 195 9.86 -20.59 2.59
C VAL A 195 9.54 -21.59 1.48
N TYR A 196 10.54 -22.14 0.80
CA TYR A 196 10.36 -23.11 -0.28
C TYR A 196 9.88 -24.48 0.23
N ASP A 197 10.05 -24.79 1.52
CA ASP A 197 9.49 -26.00 2.14
C ASP A 197 7.96 -26.01 2.15
N LEU A 198 7.34 -24.83 1.97
CA LEU A 198 5.89 -24.68 1.83
C LEU A 198 5.36 -25.24 0.52
N ASN A 199 6.21 -25.46 -0.49
CA ASN A 199 5.80 -25.91 -1.83
C ASN A 199 5.49 -27.43 -1.86
N LYS A 200 4.46 -27.85 -1.13
CA LYS A 200 4.05 -29.26 -0.98
C LYS A 200 2.52 -29.40 -1.03
N THR A 201 2.04 -30.50 -1.61
CA THR A 201 0.61 -30.83 -1.63
C THR A 201 0.05 -30.90 -0.22
N GLY A 202 -1.13 -30.33 -0.02
CA GLY A 202 -1.81 -30.28 1.29
C GLY A 202 -1.38 -29.12 2.19
N ILE A 203 -0.32 -28.39 1.83
CA ILE A 203 0.05 -27.15 2.53
C ILE A 203 -0.85 -26.01 2.05
N LEU A 204 -1.38 -25.25 3.01
CA LEU A 204 -2.24 -24.10 2.80
C LEU A 204 -1.42 -22.84 3.05
N VAL A 205 -1.16 -22.05 2.02
CA VAL A 205 -0.34 -20.84 2.11
C VAL A 205 -1.18 -19.63 1.77
N GLY A 206 -1.28 -18.72 2.74
CA GLY A 206 -2.02 -17.48 2.59
C GLY A 206 -1.15 -16.30 2.16
N ALA A 207 -1.74 -15.34 1.46
CA ALA A 207 -1.15 -14.03 1.23
C ALA A 207 -2.23 -13.00 0.91
N TYR A 208 -1.95 -11.73 1.18
CA TYR A 208 -2.81 -10.62 0.85
C TYR A 208 -2.94 -10.46 -0.67
N ASP A 209 -4.15 -10.60 -1.21
CA ASP A 209 -4.36 -10.63 -2.65
C ASP A 209 -4.10 -9.27 -3.32
N GLY A 210 -3.67 -9.32 -4.57
CA GLY A 210 -3.22 -8.14 -5.33
C GLY A 210 -1.85 -7.59 -4.88
N THR A 211 -1.12 -8.28 -4.01
CA THR A 211 0.26 -7.95 -3.61
C THR A 211 1.31 -8.82 -4.32
N ALA A 212 2.58 -8.42 -4.24
CA ALA A 212 3.69 -9.24 -4.74
C ALA A 212 3.82 -10.59 -3.99
N TYR A 213 3.34 -10.66 -2.73
CA TYR A 213 3.32 -11.90 -1.95
C TYR A 213 2.35 -12.92 -2.53
N ALA A 214 1.15 -12.48 -2.94
CA ALA A 214 0.18 -13.35 -3.60
C ALA A 214 0.70 -13.86 -4.96
N THR A 215 1.45 -13.04 -5.69
CA THR A 215 2.14 -13.47 -6.92
C THR A 215 3.21 -14.53 -6.61
N PHE A 216 4.01 -14.33 -5.56
CA PHE A 216 5.01 -15.31 -5.14
C PHE A 216 4.38 -16.67 -4.79
N VAL A 217 3.32 -16.69 -3.98
CA VAL A 217 2.65 -17.96 -3.62
C VAL A 217 2.15 -18.67 -4.87
N ARG A 218 1.47 -17.97 -5.78
CA ARG A 218 0.91 -18.55 -7.01
C ARG A 218 1.98 -19.07 -7.98
N ASN A 219 3.08 -18.35 -8.13
CA ASN A 219 4.07 -18.65 -9.17
C ASN A 219 5.21 -19.54 -8.68
N THR A 220 5.49 -19.56 -7.38
CA THR A 220 6.67 -20.22 -6.81
C THR A 220 6.28 -21.39 -5.90
N LEU A 221 5.16 -21.30 -5.17
CA LEU A 221 4.67 -22.36 -4.28
C LEU A 221 3.53 -23.14 -4.95
N THR A 222 3.74 -23.57 -6.21
CA THR A 222 2.70 -24.12 -7.09
C THR A 222 2.06 -25.43 -6.61
N ALA A 223 2.73 -26.19 -5.75
CA ALA A 223 2.17 -27.42 -5.14
C ALA A 223 1.35 -27.12 -3.88
N ALA A 224 1.50 -25.93 -3.28
CA ALA A 224 0.69 -25.50 -2.17
C ALA A 224 -0.69 -25.00 -2.64
N THR A 225 -1.69 -25.08 -1.77
CA THR A 225 -2.99 -24.45 -1.99
C THR A 225 -2.91 -22.99 -1.55
N TYR A 226 -3.08 -22.06 -2.49
CA TYR A 226 -3.17 -20.64 -2.21
C TYR A 226 -4.49 -20.28 -1.50
N VAL A 227 -4.39 -19.56 -0.38
CA VAL A 227 -5.53 -19.02 0.37
C VAL A 227 -5.54 -17.49 0.26
N PRO A 228 -6.42 -16.88 -0.56
CA PRO A 228 -6.44 -15.44 -0.73
C PRO A 228 -7.06 -14.75 0.49
N PHE A 229 -6.39 -13.69 0.97
CA PHE A 229 -6.96 -12.76 1.93
C PHE A 229 -7.18 -11.42 1.27
N PHE A 230 -8.32 -10.80 1.52
CA PHE A 230 -8.72 -9.53 0.90
C PHE A 230 -8.69 -8.34 1.86
N ALA A 231 -8.34 -8.60 3.13
CA ALA A 231 -8.10 -7.59 4.15
C ALA A 231 -6.97 -8.03 5.09
N VAL A 232 -6.12 -7.07 5.47
CA VAL A 232 -4.90 -7.29 6.27
C VAL A 232 -5.19 -7.92 7.63
N ASN A 233 -6.32 -7.63 8.26
CA ASN A 233 -6.68 -8.22 9.56
C ASN A 233 -7.12 -9.69 9.46
N LEU A 234 -7.75 -10.09 8.35
CA LEU A 234 -8.28 -11.45 8.18
C LEU A 234 -7.17 -12.51 8.13
N GLN A 235 -6.03 -12.19 7.52
CA GLN A 235 -4.90 -13.13 7.44
C GLN A 235 -4.37 -13.47 8.84
N TYR A 236 -4.28 -12.50 9.76
CA TYR A 236 -3.80 -12.77 11.13
C TYR A 236 -4.75 -13.66 11.92
N GLY A 237 -6.06 -13.48 11.74
CA GLY A 237 -7.06 -14.39 12.29
C GLY A 237 -6.85 -15.84 11.79
N ALA A 238 -6.46 -16.01 10.53
CA ALA A 238 -6.19 -17.33 9.96
C ALA A 238 -4.98 -18.04 10.57
N VAL A 239 -3.95 -17.29 11.00
CA VAL A 239 -2.80 -17.81 11.76
C VAL A 239 -3.24 -18.27 13.15
N LEU A 240 -3.97 -17.42 13.87
CA LEU A 240 -4.44 -17.71 15.22
C LEU A 240 -5.38 -18.92 15.26
N ASN A 241 -6.29 -18.99 14.29
CA ASN A 241 -7.24 -20.10 14.15
C ASN A 241 -6.62 -21.31 13.45
N GLN A 242 -5.33 -21.27 13.10
CA GLN A 242 -4.61 -22.37 12.43
C GLN A 242 -5.29 -22.88 11.14
N THR A 243 -6.00 -21.99 10.45
CA THR A 243 -6.72 -22.31 9.20
C THR A 243 -5.81 -22.31 7.97
N VAL A 244 -4.60 -21.78 8.11
CA VAL A 244 -3.50 -21.85 7.13
C VAL A 244 -2.25 -22.44 7.78
N HIS A 245 -1.35 -23.02 7.00
CA HIS A 245 -0.04 -23.48 7.50
C HIS A 245 0.92 -22.30 7.62
N ALA A 246 0.91 -21.41 6.62
CA ALA A 246 1.74 -20.23 6.62
C ALA A 246 1.05 -19.04 5.96
N LEU A 247 1.52 -17.84 6.30
CA LEU A 247 1.27 -16.61 5.57
C LEU A 247 2.56 -16.08 4.94
N ILE A 248 2.49 -15.55 3.73
CA ILE A 248 3.56 -14.78 3.10
C ILE A 248 3.21 -13.29 3.12
N GLY A 249 4.15 -12.44 3.53
CA GLY A 249 3.91 -11.01 3.67
C GLY A 249 5.18 -10.22 4.01
N ASP A 250 4.98 -9.08 4.68
CA ASP A 250 6.06 -8.22 5.15
C ASP A 250 6.61 -8.69 6.49
N ALA A 251 7.92 -8.92 6.57
CA ALA A 251 8.56 -9.46 7.78
C ALA A 251 8.42 -8.50 8.97
N ILE A 252 8.55 -7.19 8.75
CA ILE A 252 8.48 -6.17 9.81
C ILE A 252 7.08 -6.17 10.41
N GLN A 253 6.06 -6.16 9.54
CA GLN A 253 4.67 -6.23 9.97
C GLN A 253 4.39 -7.51 10.76
N PHE A 254 4.95 -8.64 10.34
CA PHE A 254 4.78 -9.93 11.03
C PHE A 254 5.47 -9.95 12.40
N TYR A 255 6.69 -9.44 12.53
CA TYR A 255 7.37 -9.33 13.83
C TYR A 255 6.66 -8.37 14.78
N SER A 256 6.22 -7.21 14.27
CA SER A 256 5.44 -6.24 15.05
C SER A 256 4.13 -6.85 15.55
N TRP A 257 3.38 -7.50 14.65
CA TRP A 257 2.13 -8.18 15.01
C TRP A 257 2.36 -9.29 16.04
N LYS A 258 3.36 -10.15 15.86
CA LYS A 258 3.69 -11.21 16.81
C LYS A 258 4.02 -10.64 18.20
N LYS A 259 4.78 -9.53 18.26
CA LYS A 259 5.09 -8.84 19.52
C LYS A 259 3.83 -8.33 20.23
N GLN A 260 2.85 -7.80 19.48
CA GLN A 260 1.60 -7.27 20.04
C GLN A 260 0.66 -8.38 20.53
N VAL A 261 0.57 -9.48 19.78
CA VAL A 261 -0.30 -10.62 20.13
C VAL A 261 0.28 -11.48 21.26
N GLY A 262 1.61 -11.52 21.41
CA GLY A 262 2.28 -12.37 22.38
C GLY A 262 2.33 -13.83 21.91
N ASN A 263 1.82 -14.77 22.72
CA ASN A 263 1.88 -16.18 22.37
C ASN A 263 0.83 -16.57 21.32
N CYS A 264 1.26 -16.62 20.06
CA CYS A 264 0.47 -17.09 18.91
C CYS A 264 0.71 -18.56 18.54
N ASN A 265 1.61 -19.28 19.23
CA ASN A 265 2.16 -20.57 18.76
C ASN A 265 2.62 -20.51 17.28
N CYS A 266 3.29 -19.41 16.92
CA CYS A 266 3.68 -19.13 15.54
C CYS A 266 5.15 -18.68 15.44
N GLU A 267 5.79 -18.99 14.32
CA GLU A 267 7.16 -18.57 14.00
C GLU A 267 7.14 -17.52 12.88
N VAL A 268 8.00 -16.51 12.98
CA VAL A 268 8.17 -15.49 11.92
C VAL A 268 9.61 -15.55 11.45
N LYS A 269 9.80 -15.63 10.12
CA LYS A 269 11.10 -15.66 9.46
C LYS A 269 11.10 -14.74 8.24
N ALA A 270 12.19 -13.99 8.04
CA ALA A 270 12.48 -13.36 6.77
C ALA A 270 13.08 -14.40 5.79
N TYR A 271 12.84 -14.26 4.49
CA TYR A 271 13.31 -15.25 3.50
C TYR A 271 13.92 -14.67 2.22
N ASP A 272 13.87 -13.36 2.03
CA ASP A 272 14.43 -12.70 0.84
C ASP A 272 15.28 -11.48 1.24
N PRO A 273 16.19 -11.04 0.35
CA PRO A 273 16.87 -9.75 0.48
C PRO A 273 15.88 -8.59 0.62
N ALA A 274 16.39 -7.47 1.12
CA ALA A 274 15.60 -6.25 1.21
C ALA A 274 15.12 -5.81 -0.18
N TYR A 275 13.88 -5.30 -0.26
CA TYR A 275 13.28 -4.79 -1.50
C TYR A 275 12.77 -3.36 -1.30
N GLY A 276 12.84 -2.57 -2.36
CA GLY A 276 12.43 -1.15 -2.34
C GLY A 276 10.92 -0.99 -2.40
N LEU A 277 10.44 0.07 -1.74
CA LEU A 277 9.05 0.48 -1.70
C LEU A 277 8.92 1.89 -2.25
N SER A 278 7.92 2.13 -3.08
CA SER A 278 7.67 3.43 -3.69
C SER A 278 6.23 3.85 -3.53
N THR A 279 6.03 5.16 -3.54
CA THR A 279 4.74 5.78 -3.83
C THR A 279 4.48 5.75 -5.33
N PHE A 280 3.23 6.00 -5.74
CA PHE A 280 2.93 6.19 -7.16
C PHE A 280 1.78 7.16 -7.41
N THR A 281 1.80 7.76 -8.59
CA THR A 281 0.74 8.58 -9.17
C THR A 281 0.17 7.89 -10.42
N TYR A 282 -0.85 8.48 -11.03
CA TYR A 282 -1.47 7.92 -12.23
C TYR A 282 -0.51 7.88 -13.44
N GLY A 283 -0.53 6.77 -14.19
CA GLY A 283 0.54 6.33 -15.11
C GLY A 283 0.40 6.66 -16.58
N ASN A 284 -0.29 7.75 -16.96
CA ASN A 284 -0.27 8.17 -18.37
C ASN A 284 1.01 8.97 -18.74
N ILE A 285 2.01 8.97 -17.86
CA ILE A 285 3.28 9.67 -17.99
C ILE A 285 4.36 8.59 -18.12
N THR A 286 4.94 8.47 -19.31
CA THR A 286 5.82 7.33 -19.69
C THR A 286 7.24 7.40 -19.13
N GLU A 287 7.58 8.44 -18.35
CA GLU A 287 8.93 8.66 -17.82
C GLU A 287 9.02 8.15 -16.38
N THR A 288 9.36 6.89 -16.15
CA THR A 288 9.48 6.36 -14.78
C THR A 288 10.76 6.83 -14.07
N SER A 289 10.66 7.36 -12.84
CA SER A 289 11.80 7.63 -11.96
C SER A 289 12.18 6.40 -11.12
N PHE A 290 12.79 5.38 -11.72
CA PHE A 290 13.23 4.22 -10.95
C PHE A 290 14.51 4.49 -10.19
N ALA A 291 14.51 4.19 -8.89
CA ALA A 291 15.72 3.92 -8.14
C ALA A 291 16.14 2.46 -8.40
N MET A 292 17.07 2.25 -9.34
CA MET A 292 17.71 0.94 -9.52
C MET A 292 18.88 0.86 -8.52
N GLY A 293 18.56 0.72 -7.24
CA GLY A 293 19.56 0.52 -6.20
C GLY A 293 20.20 -0.85 -6.36
N THR A 294 21.36 -0.94 -7.02
CA THR A 294 22.22 -2.13 -6.96
C THR A 294 22.83 -2.23 -5.57
N TRP A 295 22.09 -2.79 -4.61
CA TRP A 295 22.55 -3.01 -3.23
C TRP A 295 23.46 -4.26 -3.11
N PHE A 296 24.28 -4.52 -4.14
CA PHE A 296 25.27 -5.61 -4.13
C PHE A 296 26.64 -5.18 -3.54
N GLY A 297 26.76 -3.94 -3.06
CA GLY A 297 27.98 -3.44 -2.42
C GLY A 297 27.94 -3.60 -0.90
N THR A 298 28.52 -4.70 -0.39
CA THR A 298 29.17 -4.85 0.93
C THR A 298 28.39 -4.65 2.25
N GLN A 299 27.14 -4.16 2.28
CA GLN A 299 26.42 -3.98 3.56
C GLN A 299 25.60 -5.18 4.08
N HIS A 300 25.61 -6.33 3.39
CA HIS A 300 24.86 -7.53 3.80
C HIS A 300 25.30 -8.14 5.16
N TYR A 301 26.41 -7.69 5.74
CA TYR A 301 26.91 -8.24 7.01
C TYR A 301 26.67 -7.34 8.24
N VAL A 302 26.31 -6.07 8.07
CA VAL A 302 26.24 -5.13 9.22
C VAL A 302 24.84 -5.06 9.83
N MET A 303 23.78 -5.13 9.02
CA MET A 303 22.39 -5.10 9.54
C MET A 303 21.96 -6.35 10.32
N PRO A 304 22.23 -7.60 9.91
CA PRO A 304 21.88 -8.74 10.74
C PRO A 304 22.66 -8.74 12.06
N MET A 305 23.88 -8.18 12.11
CA MET A 305 24.60 -8.01 13.38
C MET A 305 23.91 -7.02 14.33
N MET A 306 23.39 -5.87 13.84
CA MET A 306 22.69 -4.93 14.73
C MET A 306 21.37 -5.49 15.26
N MET A 307 20.57 -6.21 14.46
CA MET A 307 19.36 -6.86 14.97
C MET A 307 19.67 -7.95 16.00
N ILE A 308 20.70 -8.76 15.78
CA ILE A 308 21.13 -9.78 16.74
C ILE A 308 21.63 -9.13 18.03
N VAL A 309 22.41 -8.05 17.96
CA VAL A 309 22.92 -7.34 19.15
C VAL A 309 21.77 -6.68 19.93
N VAL A 310 20.80 -6.04 19.27
CA VAL A 310 19.64 -5.43 19.95
C VAL A 310 18.75 -6.48 20.61
N LEU A 311 18.52 -7.61 19.94
CA LEU A 311 17.75 -8.73 20.51
C LEU A 311 18.50 -9.39 21.68
N LEU A 312 19.81 -9.57 21.58
CA LEU A 312 20.64 -10.12 22.66
C LEU A 312 20.70 -9.21 23.89
N ILE A 313 20.82 -7.89 23.69
CA ILE A 313 20.80 -6.90 24.77
C ILE A 313 19.43 -6.88 25.45
N GLN A 314 18.33 -6.95 24.70
CA GLN A 314 16.98 -6.98 25.29
C GLN A 314 16.72 -8.25 26.10
N THR A 315 17.26 -9.41 25.69
CA THR A 315 17.17 -10.64 26.49
C THR A 315 18.01 -10.58 27.77
N TRP A 316 19.11 -9.82 27.80
CA TRP A 316 19.98 -9.69 28.97
C TRP A 316 19.39 -8.81 30.08
N PHE A 317 18.47 -7.90 29.76
CA PHE A 317 17.82 -7.03 30.76
C PHE A 317 16.49 -7.59 31.31
N MET A 318 16.08 -8.80 30.88
CA MET A 318 14.86 -9.46 31.39
C MET A 318 15.17 -10.65 32.33
N PHE A 319 16.43 -10.83 32.73
CA PHE A 319 16.88 -11.75 33.77
C PHE A 319 17.67 -10.98 34.83
#